data_AF-W7EQB9-F1
#
_entry.id   AF-W7EQB9-F1
#
_cell.length_a   1.000
_cell.length_b   1.000
_cell.length_c   1.000
_cell.angle_alpha   90.00
_cell.angle_beta   90.00
_cell.angle_gamma   90.00
#
_symmetry.space_group_name_H-M   'P 1'
#
loop_
_entity.id
_entity.type
_entity.pdbx_description
1 polymer ?
#
loop_
_entity_poly.entity_id
_entity_poly.type
_entity_poly.pdbx_seq_one_letter_code
_entity_poly.pdbx_strand_id
1 'polypeptide(L)' 'REHICSHCDKRFTKKYNLDSHLATHGENHRWECPRCEKTSARYSDFTRHM' A
#
# COMPACT_ATOMS: atom_id res chain seq x y z
N ARG A 1 -11.96 7.26 19.84
CA ARG A 1 -12.05 7.88 18.50
C ARG A 1 -11.75 6.80 17.48
N GLU A 2 -12.68 6.49 16.58
CA GLU A 2 -12.47 5.47 15.55
C GLU A 2 -11.65 6.06 14.39
N HIS A 3 -10.76 5.25 13.81
CA HIS A 3 -9.92 5.64 12.69
C HIS A 3 -10.43 4.91 11.45
N ILE A 4 -11.16 5.62 10.59
CA ILE A 4 -11.83 5.04 9.42
C ILE A 4 -10.99 5.34 8.17
N CYS A 5 -10.84 4.36 7.28
CA CYS A 5 -10.19 4.56 6.01
C CYS A 5 -11.03 5.44 5.09
N SER A 6 -10.40 6.39 4.39
CA SER A 6 -11.06 7.25 3.39
C SER A 6 -11.24 6.59 2.03
N HIS A 7 -10.74 5.37 1.85
CA HIS A 7 -10.70 4.66 0.56
C HIS A 7 -11.41 3.30 0.60
N CYS A 8 -11.84 2.84 1.78
CA CYS A 8 -12.68 1.65 1.96
C CYS A 8 -13.38 1.67 3.33
N ASP A 9 -14.31 0.74 3.57
CA ASP A 9 -15.08 0.67 4.83
C ASP A 9 -14.32 0.06 6.02
N LYS A 10 -12.99 -0.04 5.95
CA LYS A 10 -12.18 -0.56 7.06
C LYS A 10 -12.07 0.44 8.20
N ARG A 11 -12.22 -0.08 9.42
CA ARG A 11 -12.19 0.68 10.67
C ARG A 11 -11.09 0.15 11.57
N PHE A 12 -10.34 1.06 12.18
CA PHE A 12 -9.19 0.74 13.02
C PHE A 12 -9.36 1.39 14.40
N THR A 13 -8.89 0.68 15.43
CA THR A 13 -8.92 1.15 16.82
C THR A 13 -7.75 2.10 17.15
N LYS A 14 -6.71 2.13 16.31
CA LYS A 14 -5.49 2.92 16.53
C LYS A 14 -5.05 3.65 15.27
N LYS A 15 -4.54 4.87 15.42
CA LYS A 15 -4.09 5.71 14.31
C LYS A 15 -2.97 5.06 13.48
N TYR A 16 -1.96 4.46 14.12
CA TYR A 16 -0.83 3.85 13.40
C TYR A 16 -1.24 2.67 12.51
N ASN A 17 -2.30 1.94 12.90
CA ASN A 17 -2.85 0.86 12.07
C ASN A 17 -3.55 1.42 10.83
N LEU A 18 -4.31 2.52 10.98
CA LEU A 18 -4.89 3.22 9.84
C LEU A 18 -3.81 3.76 8.92
N ASP A 19 -2.75 4.36 9.46
CA ASP A 19 -1.64 4.94 8.69
C ASP A 19 -0.91 3.88 7.84
N SER A 20 -0.55 2.75 8.47
CA SER A 20 0.01 1.60 7.75
C SER A 20 -0.96 1.02 6.71
N HIS A 21 -2.25 1.02 7.01
CA HIS A 21 -3.26 0.59 6.04
C HIS A 21 -3.42 1.57 4.87
N LEU A 22 -3.33 2.88 5.08
CA LEU A 22 -3.42 3.87 3.99
C LEU A 22 -2.29 3.71 2.98
N ALA A 23 -1.12 3.20 3.40
CA ALA A 23 -0.04 2.82 2.49
C ALA A 23 -0.47 1.70 1.50
N THR A 24 -1.48 0.90 1.82
CA THR A 24 -2.05 -0.10 0.89
C THR A 24 -2.97 0.50 -0.17
N HIS A 25 -3.45 1.73 0.04
CA HIS A 25 -4.31 2.43 -0.90
C HIS A 25 -3.57 3.44 -1.79
N GLY A 26 -2.39 3.90 -1.38
CA GLY A 26 -1.57 4.79 -2.21
C GLY A 26 -1.12 4.11 -3.50
N GLU A 27 -0.96 4.89 -4.58
CA GLU A 27 -0.33 4.45 -5.84
C GLU A 27 1.08 3.88 -5.62
N ASN A 28 1.69 4.19 -4.47
CA ASN A 28 2.97 3.69 -3.98
C ASN A 28 2.93 2.26 -3.40
N HIS A 29 1.79 1.55 -3.45
CA HIS A 29 1.77 0.10 -3.18
C HIS A 29 2.43 -0.69 -4.33
N ARG A 30 2.57 -0.04 -5.48
CA ARG A 30 3.21 -0.62 -6.64
C ARG A 30 4.70 -0.33 -6.59
N TRP A 31 5.46 -1.39 -6.67
CA TRP A 31 6.90 -1.34 -6.76
C TRP A 31 7.28 -1.18 -8.22
N GLU A 32 7.74 0.01 -8.59
CA GLU A 32 8.16 0.34 -9.94
C GLU A 32 9.62 -0.07 -10.19
N CYS A 33 9.85 -0.76 -11.31
CA CYS A 33 11.19 -1.09 -11.75
C CYS A 33 11.83 0.11 -12.47
N PRO A 34 12.98 0.62 -11.99
CA PRO A 34 13.66 1.78 -12.57
C PRO A 34 14.31 1.47 -13.94
N ARG A 35 14.33 0.21 -14.36
CA ARG A 35 14.92 -0.23 -15.64
C ARG A 35 13.91 -0.42 -16.76
N CYS A 36 12.63 -0.60 -16.45
CA CYS A 36 11.62 -0.91 -17.47
C CYS A 36 10.20 -0.40 -17.15
N GLU A 37 10.05 0.49 -16.15
CA GLU A 37 8.80 1.15 -15.77
C GLU A 37 7.66 0.18 -15.38
N LYS A 38 8.00 -1.11 -15.18
CA LYS A 38 7.04 -2.12 -14.77
C LYS A 38 6.69 -1.94 -13.30
N THR A 39 5.40 -1.78 -13.02
CA THR A 39 4.86 -1.65 -11.66
C THR A 39 4.29 -2.97 -11.16
N SER A 40 4.69 -3.40 -9.96
CA SER A 40 4.24 -4.64 -9.33
C SER A 40 3.43 -4.35 -8.07
N ALA A 41 2.22 -4.88 -7.95
CA ALA A 41 1.34 -4.63 -6.80
C ALA A 41 1.80 -5.31 -5.48
N ARG A 42 2.84 -6.15 -5.50
CA ARG A 42 3.38 -6.84 -4.33
C ARG A 42 4.89 -6.76 -4.31
N TYR A 43 5.45 -6.67 -3.10
CA TYR A 43 6.90 -6.62 -2.91
C TYR A 43 7.59 -7.90 -3.41
N SER A 44 7.01 -9.08 -3.14
CA SER A 44 7.56 -10.36 -3.60
C SER A 44 7.62 -10.46 -5.13
N ASP A 45 6.63 -9.89 -5.83
CA ASP A 45 6.60 -9.88 -7.29
C ASP A 45 7.65 -8.91 -7.87
N PHE A 46 7.92 -7.82 -7.18
CA PHE A 46 8.98 -6.88 -7.51
C PHE A 46 10.38 -7.44 -7.28
N THR A 47 10.64 -8.04 -6.12
CA THR A 47 11.95 -8.67 -5.83
C THR A 47 12.28 -9.77 -6.82
N ARG A 48 11.27 -10.53 -7.29
CA ARG A 48 11.45 -11.53 -8.34
C ARG A 48 11.73 -10.93 -9.73
N HIS A 49 11.25 -9.71 -9.97
CA HIS A 49 11.37 -9.04 -11.25
C HIS A 49 12.66 -8.22 -11.39
N MET A 50 13.12 -7.60 -10.31
CA MET A 50 14.38 -6.82 -10.21
C MET A 50 15.62 -7.66 -10.48
#